data_AF-A0A453HXS6-F1
#
_entry.id   AF-A0A453HXS6-F1
#
_cell.length_a   1.000
_cell.length_b   1.000
_cell.length_c   1.000
_cell.angle_alpha   90.00
_cell.angle_beta   90.00
_cell.angle_gamma   90.00
#
_symmetry.space_group_name_H-M   'P 1'
#
loop_
_entity.id
_entity.type
_entity.pdbx_description
1 polymer ?
#
loop_
_entity_poly.entity_id
_entity_poly.type
_entity_poly.pdbx_seq_one_letter_code
_entity_poly.pdbx_strand_id
1 'polypeptide(L)'
;IIHLCVVAPATDATAPVPECIQKVVDEFPDVFAEPTGLPPRRACDHRIPLIPGAQPVNVRPYRHKPEHKTEIEKQVEELLRPGVIQRSTG
;
A
#
# COMPACT_ATOMS: atom_id res chain seq x y z
N ILE A 1 0.47 -29.98 12.36
CA ILE A 1 1.60 -29.37 13.10
C ILE A 1 1.83 -28.01 12.46
N ILE A 2 1.35 -26.94 13.11
CA ILE A 2 1.53 -25.56 12.64
C ILE A 2 2.78 -25.04 13.33
N HIS A 3 3.83 -24.74 12.58
CA HIS A 3 4.98 -24.02 13.13
C HIS A 3 4.61 -22.53 13.22
N LEU A 4 4.31 -22.08 14.43
CA LEU A 4 4.22 -20.67 14.76
C LEU A 4 5.64 -20.10 14.77
N CYS A 5 5.96 -19.26 13.78
CA CYS A 5 7.20 -18.49 13.78
C CYS A 5 7.02 -17.30 14.75
N VAL A 6 7.80 -17.30 15.83
CA VAL A 6 7.88 -16.15 16.74
C VAL A 6 8.82 -15.14 16.11
N VAL A 7 8.31 -13.94 15.82
CA VAL A 7 9.16 -12.81 15.41
C VAL A 7 9.87 -12.30 16.67
N ALA A 8 11.10 -12.75 16.88
CA ALA A 8 11.98 -12.24 17.93
C ALA A 8 12.41 -10.80 17.60
N PRO A 9 12.64 -9.93 18.60
CA PRO A 9 13.21 -8.61 18.37
C PRO A 9 14.60 -8.78 17.74
N ALA A 10 14.87 -7.99 16.70
CA ALA A 10 16.08 -8.07 15.89
C ALA A 10 17.36 -8.00 16.74
N THR A 11 17.92 -9.15 17.06
CA THR A 11 19.34 -9.30 17.39
C THR A 11 20.10 -9.47 16.09
N ASP A 12 21.18 -8.68 15.90
CA ASP A 12 22.16 -8.70 14.79
C ASP A 12 22.93 -10.04 14.65
N ALA A 13 22.20 -11.15 14.65
CA ALA A 13 22.71 -12.48 14.34
C ALA A 13 21.93 -13.00 13.14
N THR A 14 22.32 -12.51 11.96
CA THR A 14 21.77 -12.93 10.67
C THR A 14 22.05 -14.42 10.44
N ALA A 15 21.10 -15.28 10.79
CA ALA A 15 21.09 -16.63 10.24
C ALA A 15 21.02 -16.50 8.70
N PRO A 16 21.84 -17.27 7.95
CA PRO A 16 21.85 -17.16 6.49
C PRO A 16 20.47 -17.51 5.94
N VAL A 17 19.95 -16.64 5.05
CA VAL A 17 18.71 -16.89 4.33
C VAL A 17 18.87 -18.20 3.54
N PRO A 18 17.94 -19.17 3.66
CA PRO A 18 17.99 -20.40 2.89
C PRO A 18 18.14 -20.12 1.40
N GLU A 19 19.01 -20.89 0.72
CA GLU A 19 19.36 -20.65 -0.69
C GLU A 19 18.13 -20.66 -1.62
N CYS A 20 17.14 -21.50 -1.33
CA CYS A 20 15.89 -21.55 -2.09
C CYS A 20 15.06 -20.26 -1.98
N ILE A 21 15.14 -19.56 -0.85
CA ILE A 21 14.44 -18.28 -0.64
C ILE A 21 15.21 -17.16 -1.33
N GLN A 22 16.53 -17.14 -1.18
CA GLN A 22 17.36 -16.12 -1.83
C GLN A 22 17.19 -16.14 -3.36
N LYS A 23 17.14 -17.33 -3.98
CA LYS A 23 16.88 -17.48 -5.41
C LYS A 23 15.57 -16.83 -5.86
N VAL A 24 14.50 -16.97 -5.08
CA VAL A 24 13.20 -16.36 -5.40
C VAL A 24 13.25 -14.84 -5.25
N VAL A 25 13.93 -14.33 -4.22
CA VAL A 25 14.08 -12.88 -4.03
C VAL A 25 14.85 -12.26 -5.20
N ASP A 26 15.94 -12.93 -5.63
CA ASP A 26 16.77 -12.48 -6.74
C ASP A 26 16.05 -12.59 -8.10
N GLU A 27 15.09 -13.51 -8.24
CA GLU A 27 14.28 -13.70 -9.45
C GLU A 27 13.24 -12.58 -9.64
N PHE A 28 12.72 -12.00 -8.55
CA PHE A 28 11.65 -10.99 -8.57
C PHE A 28 12.07 -9.68 -7.88
N PRO A 29 13.16 -9.02 -8.30
CA PRO A 29 13.65 -7.80 -7.66
C PRO A 29 12.65 -6.63 -7.81
N ASP A 30 11.83 -6.65 -8.86
CA ASP A 30 10.79 -5.66 -9.15
C ASP A 30 9.63 -5.71 -8.14
N VAL A 31 9.32 -6.87 -7.58
CA VAL A 31 8.28 -7.03 -6.54
C VAL A 31 8.66 -6.31 -5.24
N PHE A 32 9.96 -6.17 -4.98
CA PHE A 32 10.50 -5.50 -3.79
C PHE A 32 10.96 -4.06 -4.07
N ALA A 33 10.96 -3.63 -5.33
CA ALA A 33 11.29 -2.27 -5.69
C ALA A 33 10.20 -1.30 -5.22
N GLU A 34 10.59 -0.05 -4.93
CA GLU A 34 9.62 0.99 -4.60
C GLU A 34 8.72 1.26 -5.83
N PRO A 35 7.38 1.20 -5.68
CA PRO A 35 6.49 1.39 -6.80
C PRO A 35 6.55 2.83 -7.31
N THR A 36 6.88 2.98 -8.59
CA THR A 36 6.95 4.30 -9.26
C THR A 36 5.65 4.68 -9.96
N GLY A 37 4.63 3.82 -9.92
CA GLY A 37 3.35 4.02 -10.57
C GLY A 37 2.34 2.92 -10.24
N LEU A 38 1.18 2.99 -10.89
CA LEU A 38 0.14 1.96 -10.76
C LEU A 38 0.63 0.62 -11.33
N PRO A 39 0.23 -0.51 -10.72
CA PRO A 39 0.55 -1.82 -11.27
C PRO A 39 -0.08 -2.00 -12.67
N PRO A 40 0.51 -2.86 -13.52
CA PRO A 40 -0.06 -3.18 -14.81
C PRO A 40 -1.51 -3.64 -14.70
N ARG A 41 -2.31 -3.33 -15.73
CA ARG A 41 -3.71 -3.75 -15.80
C ARG A 41 -3.78 -5.29 -15.76
N ARG A 42 -4.60 -5.81 -14.85
CA ARG A 42 -4.83 -7.25 -14.69
C ARG A 42 -6.10 -7.66 -15.44
N ALA A 43 -6.29 -8.96 -15.68
CA ALA A 43 -7.48 -9.48 -16.35
C ALA A 43 -8.78 -9.23 -15.54
N CYS A 44 -8.66 -9.01 -14.23
CA CYS A 44 -9.73 -8.71 -13.32
C CYS A 44 -9.55 -7.32 -12.71
N ASP A 45 -10.45 -6.41 -13.05
CA ASP A 45 -10.58 -5.12 -12.37
C ASP A 45 -11.38 -5.33 -11.07
N HIS A 46 -10.95 -4.70 -9.97
CA HIS A 46 -11.67 -4.78 -8.71
C HIS A 46 -12.91 -3.89 -8.79
N ARG A 47 -14.08 -4.44 -8.42
CA ARG A 47 -15.35 -3.70 -8.41
C ARG A 47 -16.01 -3.81 -7.05
N ILE A 48 -16.51 -2.68 -6.55
CA ILE A 48 -17.39 -2.63 -5.38
C ILE A 48 -18.84 -2.61 -5.89
N PRO A 49 -19.61 -3.70 -5.78
CA PRO A 49 -21.02 -3.69 -6.16
C PRO A 49 -21.83 -2.85 -5.17
N LEU A 50 -22.69 -1.97 -5.70
CA LEU A 50 -23.61 -1.17 -4.89
C LEU A 50 -24.99 -1.84 -4.88
N ILE A 51 -25.73 -1.65 -3.79
CA ILE A 51 -27.15 -2.02 -3.74
C ILE A 51 -27.93 -1.19 -4.78
N PRO A 52 -28.97 -1.76 -5.42
CA PRO A 52 -29.80 -1.02 -6.36
C PRO A 52 -30.39 0.24 -5.72
N GLY A 53 -30.25 1.38 -6.39
CA GLY A 53 -30.75 2.67 -5.92
C GLY A 53 -29.86 3.40 -4.91
N ALA A 54 -28.65 2.88 -4.59
CA ALA A 54 -27.69 3.58 -3.74
C ALA A 54 -27.36 4.98 -4.29
N GLN A 55 -27.46 5.99 -3.43
CA GLN A 55 -27.10 7.36 -3.74
C GLN A 55 -25.68 7.67 -3.23
N PRO A 56 -24.88 8.46 -3.96
CA PRO A 56 -23.59 8.93 -3.47
C PRO A 56 -23.76 9.73 -2.17
N VAL A 57 -22.88 9.50 -1.19
CA VAL A 57 -22.86 10.28 0.04
C VAL A 57 -21.77 11.34 -0.07
N ASN A 58 -22.15 12.60 0.15
CA ASN A 58 -21.21 13.72 0.24
C ASN A 58 -21.30 14.35 1.63
N VAL A 59 -20.26 14.15 2.45
CA VAL A 59 -20.19 14.66 3.83
C VAL A 59 -19.14 15.76 3.89
N ARG A 60 -19.43 16.82 4.66
CA ARG A 60 -18.47 17.90 4.89
C ARG A 60 -17.19 17.35 5.56
N PRO A 61 -15.99 17.76 5.10
CA PRO A 61 -14.75 17.41 5.77
C PRO A 61 -14.73 17.85 7.24
N TYR A 62 -14.11 17.04 8.09
CA TYR A 62 -13.91 17.38 9.50
C TYR A 62 -12.98 18.59 9.67
N ARG A 63 -13.14 19.30 10.79
CA ARG A 63 -12.22 20.40 11.14
C ARG A 63 -10.97 19.82 11.80
N HIS A 64 -9.82 20.04 11.16
CA HIS A 64 -8.52 19.65 11.70
C HIS A 64 -7.83 20.86 12.36
N LYS A 65 -7.01 20.60 13.38
CA LYS A 65 -6.06 21.59 13.90
C LYS A 65 -5.00 21.90 12.83
N PRO A 66 -4.36 23.08 12.85
CA PRO A 66 -3.35 23.45 11.85
C PRO A 66 -2.25 22.39 11.69
N GLU A 67 -1.72 21.85 12.78
CA GLU A 67 -0.67 20.82 12.78
C GLU A 67 -1.08 19.55 12.02
N HIS A 68 -2.31 19.06 12.27
CA HIS A 68 -2.83 17.88 11.59
C HIS A 68 -3.02 18.15 10.10
N LYS A 69 -3.49 19.35 9.74
CA LYS A 69 -3.68 19.73 8.35
C LYS A 69 -2.35 19.69 7.59
N THR A 70 -1.28 20.25 8.18
CA THR A 70 0.06 20.23 7.59
C THR A 70 0.55 18.81 7.33
N GLU A 71 0.41 17.90 8.32
CA GLU A 71 0.83 16.51 8.15
C GLU A 71 -0.02 15.76 7.11
N ILE A 72 -1.34 15.98 7.09
CA ILE A 72 -2.23 15.40 6.08
C ILE A 72 -1.82 15.87 4.68
N GLU A 73 -1.55 17.16 4.50
CA GLU A 73 -1.15 17.71 3.20
C GLU A 73 0.19 17.13 2.73
N LYS A 74 1.15 16.97 3.64
CA LYS A 74 2.43 16.32 3.35
C LYS A 74 2.24 14.86 2.89
N GLN A 75 1.47 14.07 3.62
CA GLN A 75 1.20 12.67 3.24
C GLN A 75 0.44 12.56 1.91
N VAL A 76 -0.50 13.48 1.67
CA VAL A 76 -1.21 13.54 0.39
C VAL A 76 -0.23 13.77 -0.76
N GLU A 77 0.76 14.67 -0.59
CA GLU A 77 1.78 14.88 -1.61
C GLU A 77 2.69 13.65 -1.81
N GLU A 78 3.10 13.01 -0.71
CA GLU A 78 3.89 11.78 -0.74
C GLU A 78 3.18 10.63 -1.44
N LEU A 79 1.84 10.56 -1.38
CA LEU A 79 1.04 9.55 -2.08
C LEU A 79 0.71 9.94 -3.53
N LEU A 80 0.58 11.24 -3.81
CA LEU A 80 0.35 11.74 -5.18
C LEU A 80 1.58 11.54 -6.06
N ARG A 81 2.78 11.75 -5.53
CA ARG A 81 4.04 11.66 -6.28
C ARG A 81 4.27 10.30 -6.98
N PRO A 82 4.14 9.15 -6.30
CA PRO A 82 4.23 7.83 -6.93
C PRO A 82 2.92 7.38 -7.62
N GLY A 83 1.86 8.19 -7.59
CA GLY A 83 0.57 7.85 -8.21
C GLY A 83 -0.25 6.79 -7.46
N VAL A 84 0.02 6.59 -6.16
CA VAL A 84 -0.80 5.73 -5.29
C VAL A 84 -2.22 6.29 -5.17
N ILE A 85 -2.35 7.62 -5.13
CA ILE A 85 -3.61 8.34 -5.27
C ILE A 85 -3.55 9.27 -6.48
N GLN A 86 -4.72 9.63 -7.00
CA GLN A 86 -4.86 10.58 -8.10
C GLN A 86 -6.05 11.51 -7.86
N ARG A 87 -6.01 12.69 -8.47
CA ARG A 87 -7.15 13.59 -8.48
C ARG A 87 -8.24 12.98 -9.36
N SER A 88 -9.45 12.89 -8.82
CA SER A 88 -10.61 12.48 -9.63
C SER A 88 -10.99 13.62 -10.57
N THR A 89 -11.23 13.29 -11.84
CA THR A 89 -12.07 14.10 -12.71
C THR A 89 -13.51 13.94 -12.22
N GLY A 90 -14.03 14.95 -11.53
CA GLY A 90 -15.44 15.00 -11.15
C GLY A 90 -16.35 15.22 -12.36
#